data_AF-X7Z386-F1
#
_entry.id   AF-X7Z386-F1
#
_cell.length_a   1.000
_cell.length_b   1.000
_cell.length_c   1.000
_cell.angle_alpha   90.00
_cell.angle_beta   90.00
_cell.angle_gamma   90.00
#
_symmetry.space_group_name_H-M   'P 1'
#
loop_
_entity.id
_entity.type
_entity.pdbx_description
1 polymer ?
#
loop_
_entity_poly.entity_id
_entity_poly.type
_entity_poly.pdbx_seq_one_letter_code
_entity_poly.pdbx_strand_id
1 'polypeptide(L)'
;MTAALATSFTAIADSLAAADIVIADSELENLLQRADAAKPRSRQSLAAYLMEQATPWTTPNPHCPYAFARMAYLLWQSDYPVQPVACAQCGRITPKLDRVIDGARCCGWCASRRTQHICERCGRLGHRVTTTETGGLCRRCYQKDPARRETCGGCGQSHVPSKRTAEGLPLCGNCARPNTCALVAAALTTPRSSPAPARYASGATTHRHAPAASAAPSAPSRCVLNAA
;
A
#
# COMPACT_ATOMS: atom_id res chain seq x y z
N MET A 1 29.36 27.94 -3.83
CA MET A 1 29.44 26.55 -3.31
C MET A 1 30.33 26.56 -2.08
N THR A 2 29.93 25.97 -0.95
CA THR A 2 30.82 25.87 0.23
C THR A 2 31.86 24.78 0.02
N ALA A 3 33.02 24.85 0.68
CA ALA A 3 34.08 23.83 0.56
C ALA A 3 33.54 22.40 0.83
N ALA A 4 32.68 22.25 1.84
CA ALA A 4 32.10 20.95 2.18
C ALA A 4 31.14 20.39 1.10
N LEU A 5 30.44 21.25 0.36
CA LEU A 5 29.62 20.84 -0.78
C LEU A 5 30.48 20.40 -1.96
N ALA A 6 31.62 21.06 -2.19
CA ALA A 6 32.57 20.67 -3.23
C ALA A 6 33.19 19.30 -2.95
N THR A 7 33.66 19.04 -1.72
CA THR A 7 34.16 17.70 -1.33
C THR A 7 33.10 16.62 -1.51
N SER A 8 31.85 16.91 -1.12
CA SER A 8 30.74 15.96 -1.31
C SER A 8 30.41 15.75 -2.79
N PHE A 9 30.52 16.79 -3.63
CA PHE A 9 30.35 16.69 -5.08
C PHE A 9 31.37 15.69 -5.66
N THR A 10 32.65 15.91 -5.37
CA THR A 10 33.75 15.09 -5.91
C THR A 10 33.59 13.63 -5.51
N ALA A 11 33.32 13.34 -4.23
CA ALA A 11 33.11 11.97 -3.76
C ALA A 11 31.93 11.25 -4.46
N ILE A 12 30.85 11.98 -4.77
CA ILE A 12 29.71 11.42 -5.51
C ILE A 12 30.10 11.16 -6.97
N ALA A 13 30.79 12.10 -7.61
CA ALA A 13 31.26 11.96 -8.99
C ALA A 13 32.24 10.78 -9.13
N ASP A 14 33.18 10.63 -8.21
CA ASP A 14 34.15 9.52 -8.18
C ASP A 14 33.44 8.16 -8.03
N SER A 15 32.40 8.09 -7.20
CA SER A 15 31.60 6.87 -7.03
C SER A 15 30.83 6.49 -8.31
N LEU A 16 30.36 7.47 -9.09
CA LEU A 16 29.72 7.22 -10.38
C LEU A 16 30.75 6.78 -11.43
N ALA A 17 31.90 7.46 -11.49
CA ALA A 17 32.98 7.11 -12.40
C ALA A 17 33.51 5.69 -12.13
N ALA A 18 33.63 5.27 -10.86
CA ALA A 18 34.01 3.91 -10.49
C ALA A 18 32.99 2.83 -10.91
N ALA A 19 31.77 3.22 -11.26
CA ALA A 19 30.74 2.35 -11.82
C ALA A 19 30.58 2.53 -13.34
N ASP A 20 31.55 3.16 -14.01
CA ASP A 20 31.54 3.50 -15.44
C ASP A 20 30.34 4.39 -15.86
N ILE A 21 29.81 5.18 -14.92
CA ILE A 21 28.71 6.12 -15.18
C ILE A 21 29.28 7.51 -15.43
N VAL A 22 29.33 7.90 -16.70
CA VAL A 22 29.84 9.20 -17.13
C VAL A 22 28.68 10.19 -17.26
N ILE A 23 28.69 11.24 -16.43
CA ILE A 23 27.68 12.30 -16.40
C ILE A 23 28.38 13.65 -16.30
N ALA A 24 27.93 14.64 -17.07
CA ALA A 24 28.45 16.00 -16.99
C ALA A 24 28.10 16.65 -15.64
N ASP A 25 28.99 17.48 -15.10
CA ASP A 25 28.82 18.10 -13.77
C ASP A 25 27.49 18.85 -13.60
N SER A 26 27.04 19.56 -14.65
CA SER A 26 25.77 20.28 -14.63
C SER A 26 24.57 19.33 -14.51
N GLU A 27 24.64 18.16 -15.14
CA GLU A 27 23.59 17.14 -15.06
C GLU A 27 23.63 16.41 -13.72
N LEU A 28 24.82 16.15 -13.18
CA LEU A 28 24.98 15.61 -11.83
C LEU A 28 24.37 16.56 -10.78
N GLU A 29 24.59 17.86 -10.90
CA GLU A 29 23.99 18.84 -9.99
C GLU A 29 22.45 18.86 -10.09
N ASN A 30 21.91 18.74 -11.31
CA ASN A 30 20.47 18.62 -11.55
C ASN A 30 19.89 17.36 -10.89
N LEU A 31 20.56 16.22 -11.07
CA LEU A 31 20.18 14.96 -10.42
C LEU A 31 20.20 15.07 -8.90
N LEU A 32 21.21 15.72 -8.33
CA LEU A 32 21.30 15.93 -6.88
C LEU A 32 20.20 16.86 -6.35
N GLN A 33 19.82 17.88 -7.11
CA GLN A 33 18.65 18.71 -6.80
C GLN A 33 17.37 17.87 -6.78
N ARG A 34 17.13 17.05 -7.82
CA ARG A 34 15.96 16.16 -7.95
C ARG A 34 15.95 15.02 -6.92
N ALA A 35 17.12 14.68 -6.40
CA ALA A 35 17.32 13.68 -5.37
C ALA A 35 17.17 14.20 -3.93
N ASP A 36 16.77 15.46 -3.75
CA ASP A 36 16.72 16.14 -2.45
C ASP A 36 18.10 16.19 -1.75
N ALA A 37 19.18 16.23 -2.53
CA ALA A 37 20.58 16.25 -2.09
C ALA A 37 21.26 17.62 -2.28
N ALA A 38 20.52 18.69 -2.58
CA ALA A 38 21.07 20.04 -2.72
C ALA A 38 21.52 20.68 -1.39
N LYS A 39 20.90 20.26 -0.27
CA LYS A 39 21.23 20.77 1.06
C LYS A 39 22.54 20.10 1.56
N PRO A 40 23.44 20.85 2.23
CA PRO A 40 24.74 20.33 2.69
C PRO A 40 24.65 19.02 3.47
N ARG A 41 23.77 18.94 4.47
CA ARG A 41 23.61 17.74 5.31
C ARG A 41 23.17 16.50 4.51
N SER A 42 22.27 16.68 3.55
CA SER A 42 21.77 15.58 2.71
C SER A 42 22.87 15.08 1.78
N ARG A 43 23.59 16.01 1.14
CA ARG A 43 24.70 15.71 0.24
C ARG A 43 25.86 15.01 0.94
N GLN A 44 26.24 15.50 2.11
CA GLN A 44 27.28 14.89 2.94
C GLN A 44 26.91 13.48 3.37
N SER A 45 25.66 13.26 3.79
CA SER A 45 25.17 11.92 4.15
C SER A 45 25.19 10.96 2.95
N LEU A 46 24.87 11.44 1.75
CA LEU A 46 24.99 10.66 0.51
C LEU A 46 26.45 10.33 0.19
N ALA A 47 27.34 11.32 0.22
CA ALA A 47 28.76 11.13 -0.06
C ALA A 47 29.41 10.14 0.92
N ALA A 48 29.16 10.30 2.22
CA ALA A 48 29.66 9.38 3.24
C ALA A 48 29.19 7.94 3.01
N TYR A 49 27.89 7.75 2.70
CA TYR A 49 27.36 6.44 2.34
C TYR A 49 28.07 5.84 1.12
N LEU A 50 28.24 6.60 0.04
CA LEU A 50 28.91 6.09 -1.18
C LEU A 50 30.37 5.69 -0.93
N MET A 51 31.08 6.43 -0.08
CA MET A 51 32.47 6.09 0.29
C MET A 51 32.58 4.79 1.11
N GLU A 52 31.54 4.41 1.84
CA GLU A 52 31.51 3.18 2.65
C GLU A 52 31.07 1.94 1.86
N GLN A 53 30.47 2.10 0.67
CA GLN A 53 29.90 1.00 -0.10
C GLN A 53 30.79 0.63 -1.30
N ALA A 54 31.02 -0.67 -1.51
CA ALA A 54 31.83 -1.16 -2.63
C ALA A 54 31.09 -1.11 -3.97
N THR A 55 29.80 -1.47 -4.01
CA THR A 55 29.00 -1.59 -5.25
C THR A 55 27.59 -1.00 -5.12
N PRO A 56 27.45 0.26 -4.65
CA PRO A 56 26.15 0.84 -4.30
C PRO A 56 25.18 0.85 -5.48
N TRP A 57 25.66 1.10 -6.70
CA TRP A 57 24.83 1.26 -7.90
C TRP A 57 24.33 -0.05 -8.50
N THR A 58 25.01 -1.18 -8.28
CA THR A 58 24.64 -2.51 -8.82
C THR A 58 23.97 -3.40 -7.79
N THR A 59 24.38 -3.32 -6.52
CA THR A 59 23.77 -4.08 -5.41
C THR A 59 23.31 -3.12 -4.31
N PRO A 60 22.21 -2.38 -4.54
CA PRO A 60 21.77 -1.32 -3.64
C PRO A 60 21.34 -1.86 -2.27
N ASN A 61 21.92 -1.31 -1.21
CA ASN A 61 21.55 -1.63 0.16
C ASN A 61 20.29 -0.84 0.59
N PRO A 62 19.22 -1.49 1.09
CA PRO A 62 18.04 -0.78 1.57
C PRO A 62 18.29 0.06 2.84
N HIS A 63 19.38 -0.16 3.57
CA HIS A 63 19.85 0.67 4.71
C HIS A 63 20.68 1.86 4.23
N CYS A 64 20.10 2.68 3.35
CA CYS A 64 20.79 3.81 2.73
C CYS A 64 20.15 5.16 3.13
N PRO A 65 20.81 6.30 2.85
CA PRO A 65 20.17 7.61 2.88
C PRO A 65 19.03 7.72 1.85
N TYR A 66 18.03 8.56 2.11
CA TYR A 66 16.94 8.78 1.15
C TYR A 66 17.44 9.36 -0.18
N ALA A 67 18.41 10.28 -0.12
CA ALA A 67 19.04 10.86 -1.30
C ALA A 67 19.63 9.80 -2.25
N PHE A 68 20.25 8.74 -1.70
CA PHE A 68 20.76 7.63 -2.49
C PHE A 68 19.64 6.86 -3.19
N ALA A 69 18.62 6.41 -2.43
CA ALA A 69 17.49 5.67 -2.99
C ALA A 69 16.77 6.46 -4.10
N ARG A 70 16.64 7.77 -3.92
CA ARG A 70 16.05 8.68 -4.88
C ARG A 70 16.93 8.86 -6.12
N MET A 71 18.24 9.04 -5.94
CA MET A 71 19.20 9.19 -7.04
C MET A 71 19.31 7.91 -7.88
N ALA A 72 19.44 6.75 -7.25
CA ALA A 72 19.46 5.44 -7.94
C ALA A 72 18.20 5.23 -8.78
N TYR A 73 17.03 5.61 -8.27
CA TYR A 73 15.79 5.57 -9.04
C TYR A 73 15.81 6.51 -10.27
N LEU A 74 16.32 7.73 -10.13
CA LEU A 74 16.37 8.70 -11.24
C LEU A 74 17.35 8.27 -12.34
N LEU A 75 18.50 7.73 -11.95
CA LEU A 75 19.48 7.16 -12.88
C LEU A 75 18.89 5.94 -13.61
N TRP A 76 18.24 5.03 -12.88
CA TRP A 76 17.56 3.87 -13.48
C TRP A 76 16.46 4.28 -14.48
N GLN A 77 15.69 5.32 -14.16
CA GLN A 77 14.69 5.87 -15.09
C GLN A 77 15.27 6.54 -16.33
N SER A 78 16.57 6.88 -16.30
CA SER A 78 17.27 7.52 -17.41
C SER A 78 18.19 6.52 -18.14
N ASP A 79 17.90 5.22 -18.02
CA ASP A 79 18.60 4.11 -18.68
C ASP A 79 20.09 3.94 -18.34
N TYR A 80 20.55 4.54 -17.23
CA TYR A 80 21.88 4.22 -16.70
C TYR A 80 21.92 2.79 -16.13
N PRO A 81 23.09 2.12 -16.15
CA PRO A 81 23.26 0.73 -15.69
C PRO A 81 23.27 0.62 -14.15
N VAL A 82 22.23 1.12 -13.50
CA VAL A 82 22.06 1.09 -12.05
C VAL A 82 20.84 0.27 -11.66
N GLN A 83 20.92 -0.39 -10.50
CA GLN A 83 19.78 -1.04 -9.86
C GLN A 83 19.11 -0.06 -8.90
N PRO A 84 17.79 0.17 -9.00
CA PRO A 84 17.08 1.02 -8.07
C PRO A 84 16.91 0.34 -6.72
N VAL A 85 16.85 1.12 -5.64
CA VAL A 85 16.47 0.61 -4.32
C VAL A 85 14.98 0.24 -4.35
N ALA A 86 14.65 -1.00 -3.98
CA ALA A 86 13.28 -1.45 -3.79
C ALA A 86 12.80 -1.17 -2.36
N CYS A 87 11.48 -1.02 -2.17
CA CYS A 87 10.91 -0.97 -0.82
C CYS A 87 11.24 -2.25 -0.05
N ALA A 88 11.92 -2.13 1.09
CA ALA A 88 12.32 -3.28 1.91
C ALA A 88 11.16 -4.15 2.43
N GLN A 89 9.93 -3.63 2.41
CA GLN A 89 8.75 -4.33 2.91
C GLN A 89 7.89 -4.99 1.82
N CYS A 90 7.87 -4.44 0.60
CA CYS A 90 6.99 -4.94 -0.47
C CYS A 90 7.67 -5.12 -1.82
N GLY A 91 8.97 -4.86 -1.94
CA GLY A 91 9.73 -5.00 -3.17
C GLY A 91 9.42 -3.98 -4.27
N ARG A 92 8.45 -3.07 -4.05
CA ARG A 92 8.07 -2.09 -5.08
C ARG A 92 9.18 -1.06 -5.29
N ILE A 93 9.58 -0.87 -6.55
CA ILE A 93 10.43 0.24 -6.98
C ILE A 93 9.53 1.47 -7.10
N THR A 94 9.82 2.51 -6.33
CA THR A 94 9.04 3.75 -6.33
C THR A 94 9.92 4.97 -6.19
N PRO A 95 9.50 6.12 -6.72
CA PRO A 95 10.25 7.36 -6.62
C PRO A 95 10.50 7.81 -5.18
N LYS A 96 9.67 7.37 -4.21
CA LYS A 96 9.61 7.91 -2.86
C LYS A 96 9.68 6.79 -1.82
N LEU A 97 10.91 6.44 -1.44
CA LEU A 97 11.22 5.59 -0.30
C LEU A 97 11.72 6.44 0.89
N ASP A 98 10.94 7.46 1.25
CA ASP A 98 11.28 8.46 2.27
C ASP A 98 11.08 7.97 3.71
N ARG A 99 10.45 6.80 3.88
CA ARG A 99 10.17 6.22 5.19
C ARG A 99 11.22 5.18 5.56
N VAL A 100 11.38 4.97 6.86
CA VAL A 100 12.33 4.00 7.41
C VAL A 100 11.56 3.07 8.34
N ILE A 101 11.75 1.77 8.13
CA ILE A 101 11.25 0.70 8.99
C ILE A 101 12.44 -0.21 9.27
N ASP A 102 12.72 -0.46 10.55
CA ASP A 102 13.80 -1.35 10.99
C ASP A 102 15.16 -0.96 10.35
N GLY A 103 15.40 0.36 10.18
CA GLY A 103 16.61 0.91 9.57
C GLY A 103 16.64 0.89 8.03
N ALA A 104 15.67 0.24 7.37
CA ALA A 104 15.62 0.08 5.92
C ALA A 104 14.59 1.02 5.25
N ARG A 105 14.88 1.45 4.01
CA ARG A 105 14.01 2.32 3.22
C ARG A 105 12.72 1.62 2.81
N CYS A 106 11.60 2.31 3.00
CA CYS A 106 10.27 1.80 2.66
C CYS A 106 9.38 2.87 2.04
N CYS A 107 8.39 2.42 1.28
CA CYS A 107 7.41 3.31 0.65
C CYS A 107 6.37 3.79 1.67
N GLY A 108 5.76 4.95 1.40
CA GLY A 108 4.73 5.54 2.26
C GLY A 108 3.54 4.62 2.56
N TRP A 109 3.20 3.71 1.64
CA TRP A 109 2.11 2.74 1.84
C TRP A 109 2.45 1.65 2.86
N CYS A 110 3.68 1.13 2.84
CA CYS A 110 4.13 0.17 3.85
C CYS A 110 4.25 0.84 5.23
N ALA A 111 4.75 2.08 5.26
CA ALA A 111 4.84 2.86 6.49
C ALA A 111 3.47 3.15 7.10
N SER A 112 2.49 3.60 6.31
CA SER A 112 1.14 3.89 6.81
C SER A 112 0.44 2.64 7.34
N ARG A 113 0.75 1.46 6.80
CA ARG A 113 0.30 0.18 7.33
C ARG A 113 1.00 -0.25 8.61
N ARG A 114 2.15 0.31 9.01
CA ARG A 114 2.69 0.04 10.35
C ARG A 114 2.12 0.97 11.41
N THR A 115 1.68 2.17 11.02
CA THR A 115 1.00 3.08 11.94
C THR A 115 -0.34 2.49 12.36
N GLN A 116 -0.41 2.08 13.63
CA GLN A 116 -1.63 1.61 14.27
C GLN A 116 -2.25 2.76 15.07
N HIS A 117 -3.58 2.82 15.09
CA HIS A 117 -4.32 3.74 15.92
C HIS A 117 -5.49 3.02 16.59
N ILE A 118 -6.00 3.59 17.68
CA ILE A 118 -7.24 3.14 18.30
C ILE A 118 -8.40 3.64 17.43
N CYS A 119 -9.19 2.72 16.91
CA CYS A 119 -10.37 3.06 16.12
C CYS A 119 -11.40 3.78 16.99
N GLU A 120 -11.79 4.98 16.59
CA GLU A 120 -12.75 5.80 17.34
C GLU A 120 -14.10 5.08 17.56
N ARG A 121 -14.53 4.27 16.59
CA ARG A 121 -15.85 3.63 16.64
C ARG A 121 -15.89 2.30 17.38
N CYS A 122 -14.80 1.53 17.36
CA CYS A 122 -14.80 0.18 17.95
C CYS A 122 -13.75 -0.02 19.04
N GLY A 123 -12.93 0.99 19.35
CA GLY A 123 -11.88 0.94 20.37
C GLY A 123 -10.72 -0.01 20.05
N ARG A 124 -10.72 -0.69 18.90
CA ARG A 124 -9.67 -1.66 18.56
C ARG A 124 -8.49 -0.98 17.87
N LEU A 125 -7.29 -1.46 18.20
CA LEU A 125 -6.08 -1.13 17.49
C LEU A 125 -6.16 -1.63 16.04
N GLY A 126 -5.82 -0.77 15.08
CA GLY A 126 -5.80 -1.16 13.66
C GLY A 126 -5.26 -0.06 12.75
N HIS A 127 -5.27 -0.31 11.45
CA HIS A 127 -4.84 0.69 10.46
C HIS A 127 -5.95 1.70 10.18
N ARG A 128 -5.58 2.98 10.18
CA ARG A 128 -6.45 4.07 9.78
C ARG A 128 -6.70 4.01 8.29
N VAL A 129 -7.98 3.99 7.88
CA VAL A 129 -8.37 4.08 6.47
C VAL A 129 -9.00 5.42 6.12
N THR A 130 -9.53 6.14 7.11
CA THR A 130 -10.05 7.50 6.97
C THR A 130 -9.95 8.23 8.31
N THR A 131 -10.01 9.56 8.26
CA THR A 131 -10.13 10.45 9.43
C THR A 131 -11.50 11.14 9.35
N THR A 132 -12.26 11.07 10.44
CA THR A 132 -13.48 11.84 10.70
C THR A 132 -13.15 12.99 11.66
N GLU A 133 -14.12 13.89 11.89
CA GLU A 133 -13.98 14.99 12.86
C GLU A 133 -13.61 14.49 14.27
N THR A 134 -14.14 13.33 14.64
CA THR A 134 -13.94 12.72 15.96
C THR A 134 -12.70 11.83 16.06
N GLY A 135 -12.12 11.37 14.95
CA GLY A 135 -10.95 10.49 15.02
C GLY A 135 -10.73 9.61 13.79
N GLY A 136 -9.83 8.64 13.92
CA GLY A 136 -9.52 7.70 12.84
C GLY A 136 -10.43 6.48 12.85
N LEU A 137 -10.93 6.05 11.69
CA LEU A 137 -11.68 4.79 11.56
C LEU A 137 -10.81 3.66 11.01
N CYS A 138 -10.98 2.45 11.54
CA CYS A 138 -10.41 1.23 10.98
C CYS A 138 -11.20 0.76 9.75
N ARG A 139 -10.58 -0.09 8.91
CA ARG A 139 -11.20 -0.63 7.69
C ARG A 139 -12.59 -1.24 7.92
N ARG A 140 -12.76 -1.97 9.02
CA ARG A 140 -14.03 -2.65 9.34
C ARG A 140 -15.15 -1.66 9.65
N CYS A 141 -14.85 -0.64 10.47
CA CYS A 141 -15.81 0.40 10.82
C CYS A 141 -16.13 1.30 9.63
N TYR A 142 -15.11 1.63 8.83
CA TYR A 142 -15.28 2.41 7.60
C TYR A 142 -16.14 1.70 6.55
N GLN A 143 -16.00 0.38 6.39
CA GLN A 143 -16.85 -0.38 5.45
C GLN A 143 -18.33 -0.41 5.87
N LYS A 144 -18.61 -0.30 7.17
CA LYS A 144 -19.96 -0.27 7.74
C LYS A 144 -20.46 1.16 7.99
N ASP A 145 -19.75 2.17 7.53
CA ASP A 145 -20.11 3.56 7.76
C ASP A 145 -21.35 3.92 6.93
N PRO A 146 -22.48 4.30 7.56
CA PRO A 146 -23.68 4.73 6.85
C PRO A 146 -23.42 5.95 5.94
N ALA A 147 -22.48 6.83 6.30
CA ALA A 147 -22.14 8.02 5.51
C ALA A 147 -21.58 7.69 4.12
N ARG A 148 -21.18 6.43 3.88
CA ARG A 148 -20.70 5.97 2.56
C ARG A 148 -21.81 5.44 1.67
N ARG A 149 -23.03 5.30 2.17
CA ARG A 149 -24.15 4.77 1.39
C ARG A 149 -24.78 5.91 0.60
N GLU A 150 -24.95 5.68 -0.69
CA GLU A 150 -25.59 6.61 -1.62
C GLU A 150 -26.64 5.86 -2.44
N THR A 151 -27.60 6.59 -2.98
CA THR A 151 -28.63 6.03 -3.86
C THR A 151 -28.01 5.69 -5.22
N CYS A 152 -28.01 4.41 -5.58
CA CYS A 152 -27.48 3.96 -6.86
C CYS A 152 -28.28 4.55 -8.04
N GLY A 153 -27.62 5.21 -9.00
CA GLY A 153 -28.26 5.75 -10.19
C GLY A 153 -28.82 4.68 -11.15
N GLY A 154 -28.40 3.42 -11.02
CA GLY A 154 -28.90 2.32 -11.84
C GLY A 154 -30.12 1.59 -11.26
N CYS A 155 -30.10 1.27 -9.96
CA CYS A 155 -31.18 0.48 -9.31
C CYS A 155 -31.99 1.23 -8.26
N GLY A 156 -31.63 2.48 -7.94
CA GLY A 156 -32.31 3.30 -6.92
C GLY A 156 -32.10 2.86 -5.47
N GLN A 157 -31.37 1.77 -5.23
CA GLN A 157 -31.15 1.25 -3.87
C GLN A 157 -29.93 1.89 -3.18
N SER A 158 -30.00 1.98 -1.85
CA SER A 158 -28.93 2.55 -1.01
C SER A 158 -27.77 1.55 -0.84
N HIS A 159 -26.67 1.82 -1.54
CA HIS A 159 -25.47 0.99 -1.52
C HIS A 159 -24.22 1.84 -1.34
N VAL A 160 -23.12 1.21 -0.92
CA VAL A 160 -21.81 1.85 -1.05
C VAL A 160 -21.46 1.88 -2.55
N PRO A 161 -21.17 3.07 -3.13
CA PRO A 161 -20.81 3.17 -4.54
C PRO A 161 -19.56 2.34 -4.84
N SER A 162 -19.60 1.58 -5.93
CA SER A 162 -18.46 0.84 -6.46
C SER A 162 -17.78 1.57 -7.61
N LYS A 163 -18.53 2.33 -8.40
CA LYS A 163 -18.06 3.12 -9.54
C LYS A 163 -18.94 4.36 -9.66
N ARG A 164 -18.43 5.41 -10.30
CA ARG A 164 -19.23 6.57 -10.73
C ARG A 164 -19.26 6.66 -12.25
N THR A 165 -20.37 7.15 -12.80
CA THR A 165 -20.47 7.48 -14.23
C THR A 165 -19.67 8.74 -14.56
N ALA A 166 -19.56 9.09 -15.84
CA ALA A 166 -18.89 10.32 -16.26
C ALA A 166 -19.59 11.58 -15.71
N GLU A 167 -20.91 11.50 -15.54
CA GLU A 167 -21.78 12.53 -14.96
C GLU A 167 -21.76 12.52 -13.42
N GLY A 168 -20.97 11.64 -12.79
CA GLY A 168 -20.81 11.57 -11.34
C GLY A 168 -21.84 10.71 -10.59
N LEU A 169 -22.81 10.10 -11.28
CA LEU A 169 -23.83 9.27 -10.64
C LEU A 169 -23.19 8.02 -9.99
N PRO A 170 -23.48 7.74 -8.71
CA PRO A 170 -22.95 6.57 -8.03
C PRO A 170 -23.63 5.29 -8.51
N LEU A 171 -22.86 4.25 -8.80
CA LEU A 171 -23.36 2.92 -9.15
C LEU A 171 -22.93 1.89 -8.10
N CYS A 172 -23.85 1.02 -7.69
CA CYS A 172 -23.55 -0.11 -6.82
C CYS A 172 -22.70 -1.16 -7.56
N GLY A 173 -22.09 -2.09 -6.81
CA GLY A 173 -21.22 -3.11 -7.39
C GLY A 173 -21.88 -4.02 -8.44
N ASN A 174 -23.22 -4.15 -8.43
CA ASN A 174 -23.93 -4.90 -9.47
C ASN A 174 -24.16 -4.06 -10.73
N CYS A 175 -24.65 -2.83 -10.58
CA CYS A 175 -24.89 -1.91 -11.71
C CYS A 175 -23.60 -1.39 -12.35
N ALA A 176 -22.48 -1.41 -11.62
CA ALA A 176 -21.17 -0.96 -12.12
C ALA A 176 -20.45 -2.02 -12.98
N ARG A 177 -20.92 -3.27 -12.99
CA ARG A 177 -20.31 -4.32 -13.82
C ARG A 177 -20.55 -3.97 -15.29
N PRO A 178 -19.53 -4.07 -16.16
CA PRO A 178 -19.76 -4.05 -17.58
C PRO A 178 -20.54 -5.32 -17.91
N ASN A 179 -21.86 -5.21 -18.01
CA ASN A 179 -22.64 -6.27 -18.63
C ASN A 179 -22.12 -6.37 -20.07
N THR A 180 -21.67 -7.54 -20.48
CA THR A 180 -21.18 -7.85 -21.84
C THR A 180 -22.25 -7.68 -22.94
N CYS A 181 -23.39 -7.04 -22.63
CA CYS A 181 -24.43 -6.61 -23.56
C CYS A 181 -24.63 -5.08 -23.51
N ALA A 182 -23.55 -4.30 -23.51
CA ALA A 182 -23.63 -2.84 -23.59
C ALA A 182 -24.02 -2.37 -25.00
N LEU A 183 -25.31 -2.46 -25.33
CA LEU A 183 -25.94 -1.68 -26.41
C LEU A 183 -27.39 -1.24 -26.12
N VAL A 184 -27.97 -1.56 -24.96
CA VAL A 184 -29.37 -1.20 -24.66
C VAL A 184 -29.46 -0.37 -23.37
N ALA A 185 -28.95 0.86 -23.42
CA ALA A 185 -29.06 1.84 -22.33
C ALA A 185 -30.10 2.95 -22.61
N ALA A 186 -31.05 2.74 -23.52
CA ALA A 186 -32.05 3.76 -23.87
C ALA A 186 -33.49 3.45 -23.46
N ALA A 187 -33.78 2.32 -22.82
CA ALA A 187 -35.13 2.04 -22.36
C ALA A 187 -35.08 1.26 -21.05
N LEU A 188 -35.64 1.83 -20.00
CA LEU A 188 -36.59 1.22 -19.06
C LEU A 188 -36.69 2.10 -17.81
N THR A 189 -37.29 3.29 -18.04
CA THR A 189 -38.16 3.95 -17.07
C THR A 189 -39.38 3.05 -16.82
N THR A 190 -39.23 2.04 -15.97
CA THR A 190 -40.40 1.42 -15.33
C THR A 190 -40.05 1.00 -13.90
N PRO A 191 -40.78 1.45 -12.88
CA PRO A 191 -40.60 0.97 -11.52
C PRO A 191 -41.08 -0.48 -11.43
N ARG A 192 -40.17 -1.41 -11.14
CA ARG A 192 -40.54 -2.79 -10.81
C ARG A 192 -41.05 -2.82 -9.36
N SER A 193 -42.36 -2.75 -9.20
CA SER A 193 -43.03 -3.13 -7.95
C SER A 193 -42.80 -4.62 -7.70
N SER A 194 -42.04 -4.96 -6.65
CA SER A 194 -41.90 -6.33 -6.16
C SER A 194 -43.24 -6.80 -5.57
N PRO A 195 -43.80 -7.97 -5.95
CA PRO A 195 -44.82 -8.60 -5.14
C PRO A 195 -44.16 -9.29 -3.93
N ALA A 196 -44.80 -9.18 -2.78
CA ALA A 196 -44.39 -9.82 -1.53
C ALA A 196 -44.34 -11.36 -1.68
N PRO A 197 -43.41 -12.07 -1.00
CA PRO A 197 -43.41 -13.52 -1.01
C PRO A 197 -44.62 -14.07 -0.24
N ALA A 198 -45.32 -15.01 -0.87
CA ALA A 198 -46.39 -15.79 -0.27
C ALA A 198 -45.90 -16.56 0.96
N ARG A 199 -46.70 -16.51 2.03
CA ARG A 199 -46.55 -17.31 3.24
C ARG A 199 -46.64 -18.80 2.88
N TYR A 200 -45.59 -19.57 3.09
CA TYR A 200 -45.68 -21.03 3.11
C TYR A 200 -45.94 -21.47 4.55
N ALA A 201 -47.14 -22.01 4.77
CA ALA A 201 -47.57 -22.55 6.05
C ALA A 201 -46.94 -23.92 6.32
N SER A 202 -46.66 -24.12 7.61
CA SER A 202 -46.21 -25.30 8.34
C SER A 202 -46.80 -26.66 7.91
N GLY A 203 -45.93 -27.67 7.87
CA GLY A 203 -46.27 -29.08 8.00
C GLY A 203 -45.25 -29.79 8.88
N ALA A 204 -45.68 -30.20 10.08
CA ALA A 204 -44.89 -30.86 11.10
C ALA A 204 -44.75 -32.37 10.82
N THR A 205 -43.58 -32.95 11.08
CA THR A 205 -43.50 -34.35 11.55
C THR A 205 -42.32 -34.50 12.50
N THR A 206 -42.67 -34.96 13.70
CA THR A 206 -41.84 -35.25 14.85
C THR A 206 -40.98 -36.49 14.63
N HIS A 207 -39.70 -36.44 15.02
CA HIS A 207 -39.07 -37.58 15.70
C HIS A 207 -38.15 -37.08 16.82
N ARG A 208 -38.58 -37.35 18.05
CA ARG A 208 -37.76 -37.37 19.26
C ARG A 208 -36.92 -38.65 19.23
N HIS A 209 -35.64 -38.55 19.57
CA HIS A 209 -35.01 -39.28 20.67
C HIS A 209 -33.67 -38.61 21.02
N ALA A 210 -33.49 -38.35 22.30
CA ALA A 210 -32.30 -37.86 23.00
C ALA A 210 -31.75 -39.02 23.87
N PRO A 211 -30.79 -38.82 24.80
CA PRO A 211 -29.44 -38.25 24.71
C PRO A 211 -28.38 -39.18 25.37
N ALA A 212 -27.14 -38.67 25.53
CA ALA A 212 -26.08 -38.98 26.53
C ALA A 212 -24.71 -39.22 25.84
N ALA A 213 -23.53 -38.85 26.35
CA ALA A 213 -23.07 -37.98 27.41
C ALA A 213 -21.53 -37.84 27.25
N SER A 214 -20.96 -36.71 27.69
CA SER A 214 -19.62 -36.53 28.31
C SER A 214 -18.40 -37.34 27.85
N ALA A 215 -17.33 -36.65 27.41
CA ALA A 215 -16.08 -36.46 28.18
C ALA A 215 -14.91 -35.96 27.29
N ALA A 216 -14.20 -34.94 27.77
CA ALA A 216 -12.83 -34.57 27.41
C ALA A 216 -11.91 -34.94 28.60
N PRO A 217 -10.59 -34.66 28.59
CA PRO A 217 -9.55 -34.78 27.57
C PRO A 217 -8.36 -35.65 28.06
N SER A 218 -7.43 -36.04 27.18
CA SER A 218 -6.06 -36.39 27.59
C SER A 218 -5.05 -36.11 26.48
N ALA A 219 -4.07 -35.26 26.81
CA ALA A 219 -2.74 -35.19 26.21
C ALA A 219 -1.74 -35.83 27.20
N PRO A 220 -0.42 -35.89 26.97
CA PRO A 220 0.36 -35.96 25.73
C PRO A 220 1.30 -37.20 25.72
N SER A 221 1.74 -37.67 24.54
CA SER A 221 2.87 -38.61 24.45
C SER A 221 4.07 -37.98 23.77
N ARG A 222 5.13 -37.80 24.57
CA ARG A 222 6.53 -37.60 24.18
C ARG A 222 7.12 -38.92 23.66
N CYS A 223 7.95 -38.83 22.61
CA CYS A 223 9.13 -39.66 22.29
C CYS A 223 10.03 -38.70 21.47
N VAL A 224 11.15 -38.15 21.94
CA VAL A 224 12.45 -38.70 22.40
C VAL A 224 13.22 -39.43 21.30
N LEU A 225 14.26 -38.73 20.78
CA LEU A 225 15.62 -39.13 20.31
C LEU A 225 15.72 -40.19 19.18
N ASN A 226 16.55 -40.05 18.12
CA ASN A 226 18.00 -39.78 18.02
C ASN A 226 18.33 -39.26 16.59
N ALA A 227 19.20 -38.26 16.39
CA ALA A 227 20.68 -38.31 16.30
C ALA A 227 21.24 -39.04 15.05
N ALA A 228 21.63 -38.24 14.04
CA ALA A 228 22.87 -38.32 13.25
C ALA A 228 23.05 -36.99 12.51
#